data_AF-A0A0A0JCP1-F1
#
_entry.id   AF-A0A0A0JCP1-F1
#
_cell.length_a   1.000
_cell.length_b   1.000
_cell.length_c   1.000
_cell.angle_alpha   90.00
_cell.angle_beta   90.00
_cell.angle_gamma   90.00
#
_symmetry.space_group_name_H-M   'P 1'
#
loop_
_entity.id
_entity.type
_entity.pdbx_description
1 polymer ?
#
loop_
_entity_poly.entity_id
_entity_poly.type
_entity_poly.pdbx_seq_one_letter_code
_entity_poly.pdbx_strand_id
1 'polypeptide(L)'
;MAAFGAGVVAALVSVYVMAQRLDKDLVTPTWQQPVVTIDDKAAVAAAQQWDAPFQIRYSTTSPDINVTRGVTLRDQSSGAVIGGKAFPPTVDGDRITGCLILVHHRHVTDAVLAHEIGHCLGLGHSLNPARLMYGASGVPGGASGVTEADRAALAALYGRRPR
;
A
#
# COMPACT_ATOMS: atom_id res chain seq x y z
N MET A 1 72.51 30.39 -9.49
CA MET A 1 71.69 31.60 -9.32
C MET A 1 70.26 31.19 -9.64
N ALA A 2 69.48 30.72 -8.67
CA ALA A 2 68.67 31.52 -7.72
C ALA A 2 67.68 32.45 -8.42
N ALA A 3 66.39 32.10 -8.38
CA ALA A 3 65.34 32.99 -7.86
C ALA A 3 64.03 32.21 -7.70
N PHE A 4 63.63 32.07 -6.45
CA PHE A 4 62.28 31.80 -6.00
C PHE A 4 61.39 33.01 -6.31
N GLY A 5 60.13 32.78 -6.67
CA GLY A 5 59.08 33.79 -6.71
C GLY A 5 57.75 33.15 -6.34
N ALA A 6 57.29 33.44 -5.12
CA ALA A 6 56.04 32.98 -4.54
C ALA A 6 54.94 34.07 -4.64
N GLY A 7 53.68 33.63 -4.64
CA GLY A 7 52.46 34.45 -4.53
C GLY A 7 51.82 34.72 -5.90
N VAL A 8 50.53 34.46 -6.15
CA VAL A 8 49.35 34.83 -5.36
C VAL A 8 48.22 33.82 -5.56
N VAL A 9 47.49 33.55 -4.47
CA VAL A 9 46.25 32.76 -4.40
C VAL A 9 45.10 33.54 -5.04
N ALA A 10 44.36 32.93 -5.97
CA ALA A 10 42.99 33.32 -6.28
C ALA A 10 42.17 32.07 -6.61
N ALA A 11 41.18 31.82 -5.76
CA ALA A 11 40.26 30.71 -5.81
C ALA A 11 39.30 30.83 -7.00
N LEU A 12 39.16 29.76 -7.80
CA LEU A 12 37.93 29.45 -8.50
C LEU A 12 37.74 27.93 -8.47
N VAL A 13 36.99 27.47 -7.47
CA VAL A 13 36.31 26.20 -7.48
C VAL A 13 35.29 26.27 -8.60
N SER A 14 35.43 25.44 -9.64
CA SER A 14 34.36 25.22 -10.61
C SER A 14 34.25 23.73 -10.89
N VAL A 15 33.44 23.10 -10.02
CA VAL A 15 32.47 22.06 -10.31
C VAL A 15 32.94 20.98 -11.29
N TYR A 16 33.75 20.07 -10.77
CA TYR A 16 33.77 18.69 -11.23
C TYR A 16 32.46 18.03 -10.74
N VAL A 17 31.39 18.14 -11.53
CA VAL A 17 30.27 17.20 -11.41
C VAL A 17 30.22 16.44 -12.71
N MET A 18 30.90 15.30 -12.68
CA MET A 18 30.62 14.19 -13.57
C MET A 18 29.11 13.97 -13.54
N ALA A 19 28.44 14.32 -14.64
CA ALA A 19 27.14 13.77 -14.98
C ALA A 19 27.37 12.27 -15.24
N GLN A 20 27.50 11.52 -14.16
CA GLN A 20 27.46 10.07 -14.21
C GLN A 20 26.08 9.71 -14.76
N ARG A 21 26.11 8.99 -15.88
CA ARG A 21 25.00 8.20 -16.42
C ARG A 21 24.29 7.50 -15.26
N LEU A 22 23.18 8.09 -14.81
CA LEU A 22 22.11 7.31 -14.22
C LEU A 22 21.14 7.02 -15.35
N ASP A 23 21.53 6.11 -16.23
CA ASP A 23 20.56 5.16 -16.76
C ASP A 23 20.09 4.33 -15.55
N LYS A 24 19.20 4.92 -14.75
CA LYS A 24 18.29 4.10 -13.95
C LYS A 24 17.42 3.45 -15.01
N ASP A 25 17.78 2.23 -15.38
CA ASP A 25 16.80 1.28 -15.86
C ASP A 25 15.61 1.40 -14.92
N LEU A 26 14.57 2.08 -15.40
CA LEU A 26 13.29 2.14 -14.75
C LEU A 26 12.80 0.70 -14.84
N VAL A 27 13.13 -0.10 -13.82
CA VAL A 27 12.47 -1.38 -13.57
C VAL A 27 11.00 -1.04 -13.57
N THR A 28 10.34 -1.31 -14.69
CA THR A 28 8.90 -1.18 -14.80
C THR A 28 8.40 -2.32 -13.93
N PRO A 29 7.75 -2.04 -12.78
CA PRO A 29 7.26 -3.12 -11.93
C PRO A 29 6.21 -3.87 -12.76
N THR A 30 6.61 -5.02 -13.30
CA THR A 30 5.71 -5.91 -14.01
C THR A 30 5.02 -6.69 -12.93
N TRP A 31 3.89 -6.20 -12.43
CA TRP A 31 3.07 -6.92 -11.46
C TRP A 31 2.97 -8.42 -11.84
N GLN A 32 3.52 -9.29 -10.99
CA GLN A 32 3.76 -10.71 -11.33
C GLN A 32 2.66 -11.65 -10.82
N GLN A 33 1.71 -11.15 -10.03
CA GLN A 33 0.66 -11.93 -9.40
C GLN A 33 -0.72 -11.65 -10.05
N PRO A 34 -1.03 -12.23 -11.21
CA PRO A 34 -2.26 -11.92 -11.95
C PRO A 34 -3.54 -12.34 -11.23
N VAL A 35 -3.42 -13.14 -10.18
CA VAL A 35 -4.52 -13.59 -9.32
C VAL A 35 -4.11 -13.41 -7.85
N VAL A 36 -4.90 -12.68 -7.09
CA VAL A 36 -4.83 -12.62 -5.62
C VAL A 36 -5.97 -13.43 -5.04
N THR A 37 -5.66 -14.28 -4.08
CA THR A 37 -6.62 -15.20 -3.44
C THR A 37 -6.92 -14.80 -2.01
N ILE A 38 -8.20 -14.88 -1.64
CA ILE A 38 -8.69 -14.57 -0.28
C ILE A 38 -9.56 -15.73 0.21
N ASP A 39 -9.42 -16.11 1.48
CA ASP A 39 -10.15 -17.21 2.11
C ASP A 39 -11.55 -16.83 2.65
N ASP A 40 -12.01 -15.61 2.36
CA ASP A 40 -13.30 -15.10 2.79
C ASP A 40 -14.09 -14.50 1.62
N LYS A 41 -15.29 -15.02 1.37
CA LYS A 41 -16.11 -14.62 0.22
C LYS A 41 -16.61 -13.17 0.29
N ALA A 42 -16.90 -12.65 1.48
CA ALA A 42 -17.33 -11.27 1.62
C ALA A 42 -16.13 -10.32 1.44
N ALA A 43 -14.94 -10.73 1.90
CA ALA A 43 -13.70 -10.03 1.59
C ALA A 43 -13.42 -10.04 0.07
N VAL A 44 -13.63 -11.16 -0.64
CA VAL A 44 -13.55 -11.17 -2.12
C VAL A 44 -14.52 -10.17 -2.74
N ALA A 45 -15.78 -10.14 -2.30
CA ALA A 45 -16.77 -9.21 -2.83
C ALA A 45 -16.38 -7.74 -2.57
N ALA A 46 -15.89 -7.43 -1.36
CA ALA A 46 -15.37 -6.12 -1.00
C ALA A 46 -14.13 -5.76 -1.84
N ALA A 47 -13.23 -6.72 -2.05
CA ALA A 47 -12.00 -6.57 -2.82
C ALA A 47 -12.28 -6.28 -4.30
N GLN A 48 -13.32 -6.89 -4.88
CA GLN A 48 -13.70 -6.67 -6.27
C GLN A 48 -14.22 -5.25 -6.55
N GLN A 49 -14.65 -4.51 -5.53
CA GLN A 49 -15.04 -3.10 -5.66
C GLN A 49 -13.84 -2.18 -6.00
N TRP A 50 -12.61 -2.66 -5.79
CA TRP A 50 -11.39 -1.94 -6.09
C TRP A 50 -11.04 -1.87 -7.58
N ASP A 51 -11.69 -2.68 -8.43
CA ASP A 51 -11.41 -2.71 -9.87
C ASP A 51 -9.90 -2.83 -10.19
N ALA A 52 -9.23 -3.73 -9.46
CA ALA A 52 -7.79 -3.91 -9.59
C ALA A 52 -7.43 -4.45 -10.99
N PRO A 53 -6.22 -4.14 -11.52
CA PRO A 53 -5.77 -4.64 -12.83
C PRO A 53 -5.39 -6.14 -12.83
N PHE A 54 -5.75 -6.88 -11.77
CA PHE A 54 -5.54 -8.31 -11.58
C PHE A 54 -6.81 -8.95 -11.01
N GLN A 55 -6.90 -10.27 -11.13
CA GLN A 55 -8.08 -10.99 -10.67
C GLN A 55 -8.05 -11.20 -9.16
N ILE A 56 -9.21 -11.12 -8.53
CA ILE A 56 -9.38 -11.47 -7.12
C ILE A 56 -10.34 -12.65 -7.04
N ARG A 57 -9.90 -13.73 -6.38
CA ARG A 57 -10.62 -15.01 -6.33
C ARG A 57 -10.70 -15.55 -4.91
N TYR A 58 -11.71 -16.37 -4.68
CA TYR A 58 -11.83 -17.12 -3.44
C TYR A 58 -10.95 -18.38 -3.49
N SER A 59 -10.17 -18.65 -2.45
CA SER A 59 -9.46 -19.91 -2.23
C SER A 59 -9.20 -20.12 -0.74
N THR A 60 -9.38 -21.35 -0.25
CA THR A 60 -8.97 -21.74 1.11
C THR A 60 -7.64 -22.49 1.13
N THR A 61 -7.10 -22.83 -0.04
CA THR A 61 -5.84 -23.56 -0.16
C THR A 61 -4.73 -22.55 -0.38
N SER A 62 -3.91 -22.32 0.64
CA SER A 62 -2.79 -21.36 0.64
C SER A 62 -3.17 -19.98 0.08
N PRO A 63 -4.14 -19.27 0.70
CA PRO A 63 -4.56 -17.95 0.25
C PRO A 63 -3.46 -16.90 0.44
N ASP A 64 -3.45 -15.90 -0.45
CA ASP A 64 -2.54 -14.75 -0.35
C ASP A 64 -2.93 -13.82 0.82
N ILE A 65 -4.24 -13.73 1.08
CA ILE A 65 -4.84 -12.95 2.17
C ILE A 65 -5.72 -13.88 3.00
N ASN A 66 -5.44 -13.97 4.30
CA ASN A 66 -6.21 -14.72 5.28
C ASN A 66 -7.08 -13.77 6.11
N VAL A 67 -8.36 -14.10 6.30
CA VAL A 67 -9.31 -13.28 7.07
C VAL A 67 -9.81 -14.06 8.28
N THR A 68 -9.45 -13.57 9.47
CA THR A 68 -9.94 -14.11 10.73
C THR A 68 -11.02 -13.21 11.31
N ARG A 69 -12.23 -13.76 11.45
CA ARG A 69 -13.38 -13.04 12.03
C ARG A 69 -13.51 -13.29 13.53
N GLY A 70 -14.07 -12.31 14.23
CA GLY A 70 -14.46 -12.43 15.63
C GLY A 70 -13.36 -12.14 16.64
N VAL A 71 -12.26 -11.53 16.20
CA VAL A 71 -11.19 -11.11 17.10
C VAL A 71 -11.56 -9.76 17.70
N THR A 72 -11.51 -9.67 19.03
CA THR A 72 -11.66 -8.38 19.71
C THR A 72 -10.31 -7.69 19.77
N LEU A 73 -10.15 -6.62 18.99
CA LEU A 73 -8.98 -5.75 19.05
C LEU A 73 -9.37 -4.46 19.76
N ARG A 74 -8.69 -4.18 20.88
CA ARG A 74 -8.70 -2.86 21.51
C ARG A 74 -7.42 -2.15 21.15
N ASP A 75 -7.55 -0.90 20.72
CA ASP A 75 -6.41 -0.01 20.66
C ASP A 75 -5.94 0.27 22.09
N GLN A 76 -4.68 -0.05 22.40
CA GLN A 76 -4.16 0.06 23.76
C GLN A 76 -3.93 1.51 24.19
N SER A 77 -3.82 2.44 23.25
CA SER A 77 -3.54 3.86 23.54
C SER A 77 -4.81 4.67 23.80
N SER A 78 -5.90 4.35 23.08
CA SER A 78 -7.17 5.06 23.13
C SER A 78 -8.28 4.26 23.82
N GLY A 79 -8.07 2.96 24.06
CA GLY A 79 -9.09 2.04 24.59
C GLY A 79 -10.23 1.73 23.62
N ALA A 80 -10.19 2.28 22.40
CA ALA A 80 -11.22 2.15 21.38
C ALA A 80 -11.31 0.72 20.84
N VAL A 81 -12.52 0.30 20.48
CA VAL A 81 -12.74 -0.95 19.75
C VAL A 81 -12.38 -0.71 18.29
N ILE A 82 -11.47 -1.52 17.76
CA ILE A 82 -11.02 -1.45 16.38
C ILE A 82 -11.96 -2.30 15.51
N GLY A 83 -12.41 -1.75 14.37
CA GLY A 83 -13.27 -2.48 13.42
C GLY A 83 -12.56 -3.63 12.70
N GLY A 84 -11.30 -3.39 12.30
CA GLY A 84 -10.43 -4.36 11.63
C GLY A 84 -8.95 -3.99 11.73
N LYS A 85 -8.08 -4.94 11.41
CA LYS A 85 -6.64 -4.72 11.30
C LYS A 85 -6.03 -5.68 10.31
N ALA A 86 -5.39 -5.13 9.28
CA ALA A 86 -4.47 -5.84 8.41
C ALA A 86 -3.05 -5.84 8.99
N PHE A 87 -2.39 -6.98 8.90
CA PHE A 87 -0.95 -7.11 9.15
C PHE A 87 -0.23 -7.04 7.80
N PRO A 88 0.92 -6.34 7.73
CA PRO A 88 1.62 -6.15 6.47
C PRO A 88 1.84 -7.47 5.75
N PRO A 89 1.61 -7.56 4.42
CA PRO A 89 1.97 -8.75 3.67
C PRO A 89 3.49 -8.95 3.73
N THR A 90 3.93 -10.20 3.56
CA THR A 90 5.32 -10.45 3.19
C THR A 90 5.48 -10.03 1.73
N VAL A 91 6.35 -9.06 1.51
CA VAL A 91 6.66 -8.52 0.18
C VAL A 91 7.81 -9.32 -0.41
N ASP A 92 7.50 -10.24 -1.33
CA ASP A 92 8.49 -10.87 -2.21
C ASP A 92 8.39 -10.21 -3.59
N GLY A 93 9.11 -9.11 -3.78
CA GLY A 93 8.97 -8.24 -4.94
C GLY A 93 7.56 -7.65 -5.06
N ASP A 94 6.90 -7.82 -6.20
CA ASP A 94 5.53 -7.34 -6.45
C ASP A 94 4.48 -8.43 -6.15
N ARG A 95 4.66 -9.22 -5.09
CA ARG A 95 3.71 -10.25 -4.67
C ARG A 95 3.15 -9.96 -3.28
N ILE A 96 1.84 -10.07 -3.16
CA ILE A 96 1.12 -10.09 -1.89
C ILE A 96 1.12 -11.54 -1.41
N THR A 97 1.82 -11.81 -0.32
CA THR A 97 1.79 -13.12 0.33
C THR A 97 1.60 -12.99 1.83
N GLY A 98 0.80 -13.88 2.41
CA GLY A 98 0.65 -13.98 3.86
C GLY A 98 0.05 -12.75 4.54
N CYS A 99 -0.76 -11.94 3.86
CA CYS A 99 -1.48 -10.88 4.55
C CYS A 99 -2.50 -11.50 5.51
N LEU A 100 -2.58 -11.00 6.73
CA LEU A 100 -3.58 -11.41 7.71
C LEU A 100 -4.49 -10.23 8.02
N ILE A 101 -5.79 -10.42 7.88
CA ILE A 101 -6.83 -9.48 8.26
C ILE A 101 -7.55 -10.04 9.48
N LEU A 102 -7.63 -9.26 10.54
CA LEU A 102 -8.43 -9.55 11.73
C LEU A 102 -9.62 -8.58 11.75
N VAL A 103 -10.85 -9.09 11.88
CA VAL A 103 -12.05 -8.23 11.97
C VAL A 103 -12.92 -8.59 13.16
N HIS A 104 -13.50 -7.57 13.77
CA HIS A 104 -14.31 -7.69 14.98
C HIS A 104 -15.72 -8.22 14.67
N HIS A 105 -16.23 -9.22 15.41
CA HIS A 105 -17.52 -9.89 15.13
C HIS A 105 -18.71 -8.95 14.98
N ARG A 106 -18.75 -7.85 15.73
CA ARG A 106 -19.85 -6.86 15.72
C ARG A 106 -19.66 -5.70 14.74
N HIS A 107 -18.48 -5.57 14.12
CA HIS A 107 -18.13 -4.40 13.31
C HIS A 107 -17.62 -4.77 11.91
N VAL A 108 -17.87 -6.01 11.44
CA VAL A 108 -17.50 -6.38 10.07
C VAL A 108 -18.52 -5.83 9.07
N THR A 109 -18.24 -4.64 8.55
CA THR A 109 -18.95 -4.08 7.38
C THR A 109 -18.12 -4.30 6.13
N ASP A 110 -18.77 -4.22 4.95
CA ASP A 110 -18.05 -4.24 3.67
C ASP A 110 -16.99 -3.12 3.59
N ALA A 111 -17.26 -1.96 4.19
CA ALA A 111 -16.30 -0.86 4.26
C ALA A 111 -15.07 -1.19 5.11
N VAL A 112 -15.26 -1.81 6.28
CA VAL A 112 -14.13 -2.27 7.12
C VAL A 112 -13.32 -3.33 6.39
N LEU A 113 -13.97 -4.31 5.77
CA LEU A 113 -13.27 -5.33 4.97
C LEU A 113 -12.48 -4.70 3.82
N ALA A 114 -13.11 -3.81 3.06
CA ALA A 114 -12.47 -3.14 1.94
C ALA A 114 -11.27 -2.28 2.40
N HIS A 115 -11.36 -1.63 3.57
CA HIS A 115 -10.27 -0.88 4.17
C HIS A 115 -9.06 -1.78 4.49
N GLU A 116 -9.29 -2.89 5.20
CA GLU A 116 -8.20 -3.81 5.54
C GLU A 116 -7.61 -4.49 4.29
N ILE A 117 -8.43 -4.77 3.28
CA ILE A 117 -7.94 -5.25 1.99
C ILE A 117 -7.06 -4.19 1.33
N GLY A 118 -7.44 -2.91 1.37
CA GLY A 118 -6.61 -1.81 0.87
C GLY A 118 -5.20 -1.83 1.46
N HIS A 119 -5.07 -2.11 2.77
CA HIS A 119 -3.78 -2.31 3.41
C HIS A 119 -3.01 -3.53 2.88
N CYS A 120 -3.66 -4.68 2.70
CA CYS A 120 -3.03 -5.84 2.08
C CYS A 120 -2.55 -5.55 0.64
N LEU A 121 -3.27 -4.69 -0.08
CA LEU A 121 -2.91 -4.22 -1.41
C LEU A 121 -1.86 -3.08 -1.39
N GLY A 122 -1.31 -2.72 -0.24
CA GLY A 122 -0.21 -1.75 -0.12
C GLY A 122 -0.65 -0.29 0.07
N LEU A 123 -1.94 -0.02 0.27
CA LEU A 123 -2.41 1.34 0.54
C LEU A 123 -2.20 1.72 2.01
N GLY A 124 -1.74 2.94 2.25
CA GLY A 124 -1.69 3.54 3.58
C GLY A 124 -2.99 4.25 3.94
N HIS A 125 -3.10 4.70 5.19
CA HIS A 125 -4.22 5.55 5.60
C HIS A 125 -4.26 6.86 4.80
N SER A 126 -5.48 7.30 4.48
CA SER A 126 -5.74 8.67 4.03
C SER A 126 -5.97 9.60 5.23
N LEU A 127 -5.66 10.88 5.04
CA LEU A 127 -6.06 11.95 5.95
C LEU A 127 -7.43 12.56 5.60
N ASN A 128 -8.00 12.18 4.46
CA ASN A 128 -9.30 12.69 4.03
C ASN A 128 -10.42 11.80 4.58
N PRO A 129 -11.31 12.30 5.45
CA PRO A 129 -12.41 11.51 6.01
C PRO A 129 -13.38 10.98 4.95
N ALA A 130 -13.48 11.63 3.79
CA ALA A 130 -14.33 11.19 2.69
C ALA A 130 -13.74 10.02 1.87
N ARG A 131 -12.60 9.44 2.26
CA ARG A 131 -11.98 8.29 1.58
C ARG A 131 -12.11 7.02 2.42
N LEU A 132 -12.18 5.87 1.76
CA LEU A 132 -12.29 4.58 2.44
C LEU A 132 -11.10 4.31 3.34
N MET A 133 -9.90 4.67 2.89
CA MET A 133 -8.66 4.46 3.64
C MET A 133 -8.47 5.44 4.81
N TYR A 134 -9.48 6.24 5.19
CA TYR A 134 -9.37 7.08 6.40
C TYR A 134 -9.28 6.21 7.65
N GLY A 135 -8.20 6.37 8.44
CA GLY A 135 -7.85 5.47 9.55
C GLY A 135 -8.77 5.52 10.77
N ALA A 136 -9.76 6.41 10.80
CA ALA A 136 -10.80 6.43 11.82
C ALA A 136 -12.15 6.10 11.17
N SER A 137 -12.57 4.84 11.26
CA SER A 137 -13.88 4.39 10.78
C SER A 137 -15.02 4.90 11.70
N GLY A 138 -16.17 5.25 11.12
CA GLY A 138 -17.38 5.64 11.88
C GLY A 138 -17.51 7.12 12.22
N VAL A 139 -16.62 7.97 11.68
CA VAL A 139 -16.73 9.43 11.80
C VAL A 139 -17.83 9.93 10.85
N PRO A 140 -18.69 10.88 11.25
CA PRO A 140 -19.68 11.50 10.36
C PRO A 140 -19.02 12.02 9.08
N GLY A 141 -19.58 11.67 7.92
CA GLY A 141 -19.00 12.00 6.60
C GLY A 141 -17.92 11.03 6.11
N GLY A 142 -17.68 9.94 6.84
CA GLY A 142 -16.80 8.84 6.43
C GLY A 142 -17.27 8.16 5.13
N ALA A 143 -16.33 7.70 4.30
CA ALA A 143 -16.67 6.87 3.16
C ALA A 143 -17.30 5.54 3.61
N SER A 144 -18.39 5.15 2.97
CA SER A 144 -19.08 3.87 3.21
C SER A 144 -18.64 2.75 2.25
N GLY A 145 -17.68 3.02 1.36
CA GLY A 145 -17.21 2.07 0.34
C GLY A 145 -16.05 2.65 -0.48
N VAL A 146 -15.52 1.84 -1.42
CA VAL A 146 -14.35 2.21 -2.24
C VAL A 146 -14.66 3.42 -3.13
N THR A 147 -13.91 4.52 -2.94
CA THR A 147 -14.06 5.73 -3.76
C THR A 147 -13.20 5.69 -5.02
N GLU A 148 -13.45 6.60 -5.95
CA GLU A 148 -12.62 6.73 -7.16
C GLU A 148 -11.17 7.13 -6.84
N ALA A 149 -10.96 7.96 -5.82
CA ALA A 149 -9.62 8.31 -5.37
C ALA A 149 -8.87 7.11 -4.78
N ASP A 150 -9.60 6.19 -4.12
CA ASP A 150 -9.04 4.94 -3.61
C ASP A 150 -8.64 4.03 -4.78
N ARG A 151 -9.52 3.85 -5.79
CA ARG A 151 -9.20 3.11 -7.02
C ARG A 151 -8.00 3.69 -7.76
N ALA A 152 -7.93 5.01 -7.90
CA ALA A 152 -6.80 5.68 -8.55
C ALA A 152 -5.48 5.46 -7.81
N ALA A 153 -5.50 5.43 -6.47
CA ALA A 153 -4.31 5.12 -5.68
C ALA A 153 -3.83 3.68 -5.92
N LEU A 154 -4.76 2.73 -5.99
CA LEU A 154 -4.46 1.34 -6.32
C LEU A 154 -3.93 1.19 -7.75
N ALA A 155 -4.56 1.86 -8.72
CA ALA A 155 -4.12 1.89 -10.10
C ALA A 155 -2.73 2.55 -10.24
N ALA A 156 -2.35 3.48 -9.38
CA ALA A 156 -0.99 4.03 -9.39
C ALA A 156 0.07 3.00 -8.95
N LEU A 157 -0.29 2.07 -8.05
CA LEU A 157 0.59 0.98 -7.61
C LEU A 157 0.75 -0.08 -8.70
N TYR A 158 -0.36 -0.50 -9.32
CA TYR A 158 -0.41 -1.70 -10.17
C TYR A 158 -0.65 -1.43 -11.66
N GLY A 159 -1.02 -0.20 -12.03
CA GLY A 159 -1.45 0.21 -13.37
C GLY A 159 -0.33 0.56 -14.35
N ARG A 160 0.95 0.42 -13.96
CA ARG A 160 2.05 0.41 -14.92
C ARG A 160 2.09 -0.94 -15.64
N ARG A 161 1.23 -1.10 -16.64
CA ARG A 161 1.44 -2.11 -17.68
C ARG A 161 2.72 -1.75 -18.45
N PRO A 162 3.66 -2.68 -18.69
CA PRO A 162 4.57 -2.51 -19.82
C PRO A 162 3.71 -2.43 -21.08
N ARG A 163 3.93 -1.39 -21.89
CA ARG A 163 3.40 -1.34 -23.26
C ARG A 163 4.16 -2.32 -24.13
#